data_AF-A0A1F9M4D7-F1
#
_entry.id   AF-A0A1F9M4D7-F1
#
_cell.length_a   1.000
_cell.length_b   1.000
_cell.length_c   1.000
_cell.angle_alpha   90.00
_cell.angle_beta   90.00
_cell.angle_gamma   90.00
#
_symmetry.space_group_name_H-M   'P 1'
#
loop_
_entity.id
_entity.type
_entity.pdbx_description
1 polymer ?
#
loop_
_entity_poly.entity_id
_entity_poly.type
_entity_poly.pdbx_seq_one_letter_code
_entity_poly.pdbx_strand_id
1 'polypeptide(L)'
;MKLLNCWEFKKCGREPGGEKASELGVCPASTEKHLDGFHRGENAGRACWLVAGTFCGGKISGSFATKNKTCVECDFFQKVLEEEKIDLNEATVRLKDLVVDFFRKISGKNLSK
;
A
#
# COMPACT_ATOMS: atom_id res chain seq x y z
N MET A 1 -16.67 3.94 -13.23
CA MET A 1 -16.73 3.48 -11.83
C MET A 1 -15.59 4.13 -11.07
N LYS A 2 -15.81 4.65 -9.85
CA LYS A 2 -14.73 5.27 -9.05
C LYS A 2 -13.90 4.17 -8.38
N LEU A 3 -12.58 4.21 -8.54
CA LEU A 3 -11.66 3.36 -7.78
C LEU A 3 -11.44 4.01 -6.40
N LEU A 4 -11.55 3.20 -5.35
CA LEU A 4 -11.45 3.68 -3.96
C LEU A 4 -10.04 3.46 -3.41
N ASN A 5 -9.59 4.37 -2.56
CA ASN A 5 -8.44 4.18 -1.70
C ASN A 5 -8.82 3.33 -0.47
N CYS A 6 -7.82 2.74 0.19
CA CYS A 6 -8.02 1.85 1.33
C CYS A 6 -8.86 2.50 2.44
N TRP A 7 -8.60 3.77 2.77
CA TRP A 7 -9.35 4.46 3.83
C TRP A 7 -10.81 4.74 3.44
N GLU A 8 -11.11 4.99 2.16
CA GLU A 8 -12.48 5.14 1.67
C GLU A 8 -13.25 3.81 1.70
N PHE A 9 -12.59 2.72 1.30
CA PHE A 9 -13.18 1.38 1.29
C PHE A 9 -13.38 0.83 2.71
N LYS A 10 -12.35 0.93 3.56
CA LYS A 10 -12.36 0.43 4.94
C LYS A 10 -13.10 1.35 5.91
N LYS A 11 -13.28 2.62 5.55
CA LYS A 11 -13.89 3.66 6.41
C LYS A 11 -13.22 3.71 7.78
N CYS A 12 -11.89 3.68 7.78
CA CYS A 12 -11.14 3.62 9.04
C CYS A 12 -11.00 4.99 9.72
N GLY A 13 -11.31 6.10 9.04
CA GLY A 13 -11.32 7.45 9.59
C GLY A 13 -9.94 8.01 9.93
N ARG A 14 -8.86 7.42 9.38
CA ARG A 14 -7.47 7.82 9.65
C ARG A 14 -6.84 8.62 8.51
N GLU A 15 -7.58 8.94 7.45
CA GLU A 15 -7.15 9.90 6.41
C GLU A 15 -6.90 11.31 6.99
N PRO A 16 -6.22 12.22 6.28
CA PRO A 16 -6.04 13.59 6.74
C PRO A 16 -7.38 14.26 7.02
N GLY A 17 -7.56 14.75 8.24
CA GLY A 17 -8.84 15.33 8.70
C GLY A 17 -9.93 14.30 9.07
N GLY A 18 -9.63 13.00 9.02
CA GLY A 18 -10.55 11.94 9.41
C GLY A 18 -10.85 11.90 10.91
N GLU A 19 -12.00 11.35 11.28
CA GLU A 19 -12.53 11.29 12.66
C GLU A 19 -11.59 10.68 13.70
N LYS A 20 -10.74 9.73 13.29
CA LYS A 20 -9.80 8.98 14.15
C LYS A 20 -8.36 9.42 13.96
N ALA A 21 -8.09 10.41 13.11
CA ALA A 21 -6.74 10.90 12.84
C ALA A 21 -6.12 11.58 14.07
N SER A 22 -6.92 12.27 14.89
CA SER A 22 -6.46 12.94 16.12
C SER A 22 -6.13 11.94 17.24
N GLU A 23 -6.89 10.86 17.35
CA GLU A 23 -6.73 9.84 18.41
C GLU A 23 -5.68 8.78 18.03
N LEU A 24 -5.77 8.24 16.81
CA LEU A 24 -4.98 7.09 16.36
C LEU A 24 -3.84 7.49 15.39
N GLY A 25 -3.69 8.79 15.13
CA GLY A 25 -2.74 9.32 14.16
C GLY A 25 -3.18 9.13 12.70
N VAL A 26 -2.72 10.01 11.82
CA VAL A 26 -2.96 9.93 10.37
C VAL A 26 -2.37 8.63 9.79
N CYS A 27 -3.12 8.00 8.88
CA CYS A 27 -2.74 6.79 8.19
C CYS A 27 -1.56 7.05 7.27
N PRO A 28 -0.42 6.36 7.43
CA PRO A 28 0.74 6.57 6.56
C PRO A 28 0.44 6.37 5.07
N ALA A 29 -0.47 5.44 4.73
CA ALA A 29 -0.85 5.23 3.33
C ALA A 29 -1.55 6.43 2.68
N SER A 30 -2.19 7.28 3.49
CA SER A 30 -2.86 8.49 3.01
C SER A 30 -1.93 9.70 2.87
N THR A 31 -0.66 9.56 3.24
CA THR A 31 0.34 10.64 3.15
C THR A 31 1.61 10.22 2.42
N GLU A 32 1.75 8.94 2.06
CA GLU A 32 2.88 8.40 1.31
C GLU A 32 2.84 8.80 -0.17
N LYS A 33 3.44 9.96 -0.47
CA LYS A 33 3.44 10.57 -1.81
C LYS A 33 4.29 9.84 -2.83
N HIS A 34 5.27 9.02 -2.41
CA HIS A 34 6.13 8.31 -3.38
C HIS A 34 5.37 7.28 -4.22
N LEU A 35 4.19 6.87 -3.75
CA LEU A 35 3.31 5.92 -4.44
C LEU A 35 2.08 6.60 -5.04
N ASP A 36 2.01 7.93 -5.06
CA ASP A 36 0.88 8.64 -5.66
C ASP A 36 0.66 8.25 -7.12
N GLY A 37 -0.60 8.01 -7.49
CA GLY A 37 -0.99 7.46 -8.79
C GLY A 37 -0.73 5.95 -8.95
N PHE A 38 -0.07 5.28 -8.01
CA PHE A 38 0.18 3.85 -8.09
C PHE A 38 -1.14 3.08 -8.02
N HIS A 39 -1.33 2.18 -8.99
CA HIS A 39 -2.62 1.56 -9.27
C HIS A 39 -3.75 2.60 -9.34
N ARG A 40 -3.56 3.78 -9.94
CA ARG A 40 -4.63 4.79 -10.09
C ARG A 40 -5.21 5.26 -8.73
N GLY A 41 -4.46 5.10 -7.64
CA GLY A 41 -4.82 5.56 -6.30
C GLY A 41 -4.22 6.92 -5.97
N GLU A 42 -4.67 7.51 -4.86
CA GLU A 42 -4.07 8.70 -4.27
C GLU A 42 -3.07 8.28 -3.19
N ASN A 43 -1.88 8.88 -3.18
CA ASN A 43 -0.75 8.45 -2.33
C ASN A 43 -0.60 6.92 -2.42
N ALA A 44 -0.38 6.22 -1.30
CA ALA A 44 -0.36 4.76 -1.28
C ALA A 44 -1.75 4.13 -1.03
N GLY A 45 -2.84 4.84 -1.32
CA GLY A 45 -4.20 4.39 -1.00
C GLY A 45 -4.60 3.08 -1.65
N ARG A 46 -4.14 2.81 -2.88
CA ARG A 46 -4.30 1.52 -3.60
C ARG A 46 -3.02 0.69 -3.60
N ALA A 47 -2.13 0.95 -2.64
CA ALA A 47 -0.86 0.29 -2.44
C ALA A 47 -0.53 0.13 -0.95
N CYS A 48 -1.55 0.13 -0.08
CA CYS A 48 -1.39 0.31 1.37
C CYS A 48 -0.62 -0.83 2.05
N TRP A 49 -0.48 -1.97 1.38
CA TRP A 49 0.35 -3.10 1.79
C TRP A 49 1.85 -2.81 1.67
N LEU A 50 2.25 -1.82 0.86
CA LEU A 50 3.62 -1.38 0.68
C LEU A 50 4.12 -0.45 1.80
N VAL A 51 3.20 0.12 2.59
CA VAL A 51 3.52 1.15 3.60
C VAL A 51 3.46 0.55 4.99
N ALA A 52 4.46 0.76 5.85
CA ALA A 52 4.42 0.32 7.25
C ALA A 52 3.41 1.13 8.10
N GLY A 53 2.99 0.61 9.26
CA GLY A 53 2.13 1.36 10.21
C GLY A 53 0.66 1.57 9.80
N THR A 54 0.23 1.07 8.62
CA THR A 54 -1.21 1.05 8.25
C THR A 54 -2.03 0.10 9.15
N PHE A 55 -3.31 0.44 9.34
CA PHE A 55 -4.24 -0.25 10.23
C PHE A 55 -4.99 -1.35 9.48
N CYS A 56 -4.53 -2.60 9.58
CA CYS A 56 -5.23 -3.74 9.02
C CYS A 56 -6.00 -4.46 10.15
N GLY A 57 -7.32 -4.66 9.99
CA GLY A 57 -8.11 -5.51 10.90
C GLY A 57 -8.26 -5.01 12.34
N GLY A 58 -8.22 -3.70 12.59
CA GLY A 58 -8.45 -3.15 13.92
C GLY A 58 -7.21 -3.02 14.82
N LYS A 59 -6.01 -3.33 14.31
CA LYS A 59 -4.73 -3.21 15.04
C LYS A 59 -3.67 -2.48 14.21
N ILE A 60 -2.84 -1.68 14.87
CA ILE A 60 -1.63 -1.12 14.23
C ILE A 60 -0.73 -2.30 13.89
N SER A 61 -0.63 -2.62 12.60
CA SER A 61 0.16 -3.76 12.15
C SER A 61 1.63 -3.35 12.09
N GLY A 62 2.51 -4.17 12.70
CA GLY A 62 3.96 -3.96 12.74
C GLY A 62 4.67 -4.09 11.38
N SER A 63 5.96 -4.43 11.41
CA SER A 63 6.90 -4.39 10.26
C SER A 63 6.37 -4.99 8.95
N PHE A 64 6.93 -4.53 7.82
CA PHE A 64 6.61 -4.93 6.44
C PHE A 64 6.49 -6.45 6.22
N ALA A 65 7.32 -7.26 6.90
CA ALA A 65 7.32 -8.73 6.76
C ALA A 65 6.03 -9.40 7.30
N THR A 66 5.39 -8.81 8.31
CA THR A 66 4.13 -9.32 8.86
C THR A 66 2.93 -8.98 7.97
N LYS A 67 3.03 -7.94 7.14
CA LYS A 67 1.95 -7.48 6.26
C LYS A 67 1.68 -8.38 5.06
N ASN A 68 2.71 -8.98 4.47
CA ASN A 68 2.52 -9.79 3.26
C ASN A 68 1.59 -10.99 3.47
N LYS A 69 1.58 -11.60 4.67
CA LYS A 69 0.69 -12.73 4.98
C LYS A 69 -0.76 -12.30 5.25
N THR A 70 -0.97 -11.13 5.85
CA THR A 70 -2.34 -10.66 6.18
C THR A 70 -2.98 -9.90 5.02
N CYS A 71 -2.19 -9.32 4.12
CA CYS A 71 -2.71 -8.59 2.96
C CYS A 71 -3.32 -9.52 1.91
N VAL A 72 -2.84 -10.77 1.75
CA VAL A 72 -3.48 -11.73 0.82
C VAL A 72 -4.91 -12.06 1.22
N GLU A 73 -5.28 -11.94 2.49
CA GLU A 73 -6.66 -12.15 2.98
C GLU A 73 -7.46 -10.85 3.06
N CYS A 74 -6.86 -9.71 2.70
CA CYS A 74 -7.53 -8.42 2.72
C CYS A 74 -8.45 -8.28 1.50
N ASP A 75 -9.76 -8.23 1.73
CA ASP A 75 -10.80 -7.85 0.77
C ASP A 75 -10.44 -6.64 -0.13
N PHE A 76 -9.83 -5.58 0.41
CA PHE A 76 -9.43 -4.42 -0.37
C PHE A 76 -8.26 -4.72 -1.30
N PHE A 77 -7.28 -5.50 -0.82
CA PHE A 77 -6.16 -5.93 -1.66
C PHE A 77 -6.66 -6.80 -2.82
N GLN A 78 -7.51 -7.80 -2.54
CA GLN A 78 -8.13 -8.64 -3.57
C GLN A 78 -8.93 -7.82 -4.57
N LYS A 79 -9.71 -6.84 -4.09
CA LYS A 79 -10.44 -5.90 -4.95
C LYS A 79 -9.51 -5.10 -5.86
N VAL A 80 -8.37 -4.62 -5.35
CA VAL A 80 -7.39 -3.91 -6.17
C VAL A 80 -6.83 -4.81 -7.26
N LEU A 81 -6.50 -6.07 -6.96
CA LEU A 81 -6.00 -7.02 -7.95
C LEU A 81 -7.02 -7.27 -9.06
N GLU A 82 -8.29 -7.47 -8.71
CA GLU A 82 -9.37 -7.66 -9.68
C GLU A 82 -9.54 -6.42 -10.59
N GLU A 83 -9.57 -5.22 -10.00
CA GLU A 83 -9.75 -3.95 -10.73
C GLU A 83 -8.56 -3.60 -11.64
N GLU A 84 -7.35 -3.99 -11.24
CA GLU A 84 -6.13 -3.79 -12.03
C GLU A 84 -5.82 -4.96 -12.97
N LYS A 85 -6.56 -6.07 -12.87
CA LYS A 85 -6.30 -7.34 -13.59
C LYS A 85 -4.88 -7.87 -13.35
N ILE A 86 -4.41 -7.77 -12.11
CA ILE A 86 -3.07 -8.18 -11.68
C ILE A 86 -3.14 -9.60 -11.08
N ASP A 87 -2.27 -10.50 -11.53
CA ASP A 87 -2.05 -11.78 -10.86
C ASP A 87 -1.34 -11.55 -9.51
N LEU A 88 -1.72 -12.27 -8.45
CA LEU A 88 -1.05 -12.26 -7.15
C LEU A 88 0.48 -12.38 -7.25
N ASN A 89 0.97 -13.18 -8.20
CA ASN A 89 2.39 -13.30 -8.50
C ASN A 89 2.98 -11.99 -9.04
N GLU A 90 2.27 -11.28 -9.90
CA GLU A 90 2.72 -10.00 -10.45
C GLU A 90 2.70 -8.87 -9.40
N ALA A 91 1.72 -8.86 -8.49
CA ALA A 91 1.66 -7.92 -7.37
C ALA A 91 2.85 -8.06 -6.41
N THR A 92 3.38 -9.28 -6.25
CA THR A 92 4.55 -9.56 -5.41
C THR A 92 5.89 -9.46 -6.17
N VAL A 93 5.91 -9.73 -7.48
CA VAL A 93 7.10 -9.58 -8.33
C VAL A 93 7.41 -8.10 -8.59
N ARG A 94 6.41 -7.25 -8.88
CA ARG A 94 6.66 -5.78 -9.01
C ARG A 94 7.18 -5.15 -7.73
N LEU A 95 6.86 -5.75 -6.58
CA LEU A 95 7.39 -5.40 -5.28
C LEU A 95 8.90 -5.67 -5.18
N LYS A 96 9.36 -6.82 -5.71
CA LYS A 96 10.79 -7.10 -5.85
C LYS A 96 11.44 -6.15 -6.84
N ASP A 97 10.81 -5.85 -7.97
CA ASP A 97 11.36 -4.95 -8.98
C ASP A 97 11.46 -3.51 -8.46
N LEU A 98 10.45 -3.01 -7.75
CA LEU A 98 10.48 -1.71 -7.07
C LEU A 98 11.57 -1.65 -6.00
N VAL A 99 11.74 -2.72 -5.21
CA VAL A 99 12.80 -2.81 -4.19
C VAL A 99 14.18 -2.88 -4.86
N VAL A 100 14.34 -3.68 -5.91
CA VAL A 100 15.57 -3.78 -6.69
C VAL A 100 15.90 -2.46 -7.38
N ASP A 101 14.93 -1.77 -7.96
CA ASP A 101 15.12 -0.48 -8.63
C ASP A 101 15.39 0.64 -7.63
N PHE A 102 14.76 0.60 -6.45
CA PHE A 102 15.11 1.46 -5.32
C PHE A 102 16.55 1.22 -4.86
N PHE A 103 16.96 -0.05 -4.69
CA PHE A 103 18.35 -0.39 -4.36
C PHE A 103 19.33 -0.03 -5.48
N ARG A 104 18.98 -0.18 -6.76
CA ARG A 104 19.79 0.28 -7.91
C ARG A 104 19.97 1.80 -7.89
N LYS A 105 18.91 2.55 -7.62
CA LYS A 105 18.95 4.02 -7.50
C LYS A 105 19.81 4.48 -6.32
N ILE A 106 19.74 3.79 -5.17
CA ILE A 106 20.56 4.13 -3.99
C ILE A 106 22.02 3.70 -4.16
N SER A 107 22.28 2.56 -4.80
CA SER A 107 23.63 2.01 -4.95
C SER A 107 24.43 2.59 -6.11
N GLY A 108 23.80 3.37 -7.01
CA GLY A 108 24.45 3.92 -8.20
C GLY A 108 25.02 2.86 -9.15
N LYS A 109 24.67 1.58 -8.96
CA LYS A 109 25.21 0.46 -9.75
C LYS A 109 24.17 0.01 -10.77
N ASN A 110 24.47 0.30 -12.04
CA ASN A 110 23.95 -0.46 -13.18
C ASN A 110 24.46 -1.91 -13.04
N LEU A 111 23.65 -2.80 -12.46
CA LEU A 111 23.90 -4.24 -12.57
C LEU A 111 23.42 -4.69 -13.95
N SER A 112 24.37 -4.71 -14.88
CA SER A 112 24.24 -5.30 -16.20
C SER A 112 24.10 -6.83 -16.10
N LYS A 113 23.00 -7.32 -16.71
CA LYS A 113 22.66 -8.70 -17.10
C LYS A 113 22.68 -9.79 -16.03
#